data_AF-A0A8J7AKY3-F1
#
_entry.id   AF-A0A8J7AKY3-F1
#
_cell.length_a   1.000
_cell.length_b   1.000
_cell.length_c   1.000
_cell.angle_alpha   90.00
_cell.angle_beta   90.00
_cell.angle_gamma   90.00
#
_symmetry.space_group_name_H-M   'P 1'
#
loop_
_entity.id
_entity.type
_entity.pdbx_description
1 polymer ?
#
loop_
_entity_poly.entity_id
_entity_poly.type
_entity_poly.pdbx_seq_one_letter_code
_entity_poly.pdbx_strand_id
1 'polypeptide(L)' 'MGIQDRAEATAKNVEGKAQEAAGKATGNTSDEMKGKAKQGEAEAKHAKEDVKDQAKKAID' A
#
# COMPACT_ATOMS: atom_id res chain seq x y z
N MET A 1 -11.79 -1.25 18.91
CA MET A 1 -10.81 -2.32 18.62
C MET A 1 -10.34 -2.92 19.93
N GLY A 2 -10.48 -4.24 20.08
CA GLY A 2 -10.10 -4.95 21.31
C GLY A 2 -8.58 -5.09 21.46
N ILE A 3 -8.14 -5.56 22.63
CA ILE A 3 -6.72 -5.89 22.88
C ILE A 3 -6.24 -6.98 21.90
N GLN A 4 -7.13 -7.91 21.53
CA GLN A 4 -6.88 -8.95 20.54
C GLN A 4 -6.61 -8.36 19.14
N ASP A 5 -7.43 -7.42 18.65
CA ASP A 5 -7.15 -6.70 17.39
C ASP A 5 -5.77 -6.06 17.40
N ARG A 6 -5.39 -5.47 18.54
CA ARG A 6 -4.11 -4.77 18.69
C ARG A 6 -2.91 -5.75 18.67
N ALA A 7 -3.06 -6.91 19.28
CA ALA A 7 -2.06 -7.97 19.26
C ALA A 7 -1.91 -8.58 17.85
N GLU A 8 -3.03 -8.83 17.16
CA GLU A 8 -3.03 -9.34 15.79
C GLU A 8 -2.41 -8.35 14.80
N ALA A 9 -2.73 -7.05 14.95
CA ALA A 9 -2.13 -5.99 14.15
C ALA A 9 -0.61 -5.91 14.38
N THR A 10 -0.17 -6.08 15.63
CA THR A 10 1.26 -6.07 15.97
C THR A 10 1.99 -7.29 15.40
N ALA A 11 1.40 -8.48 15.50
CA ALA A 11 1.94 -9.70 14.93
C ALA A 11 2.09 -9.60 13.40
N LYS A 12 1.06 -9.15 12.70
CA LYS A 12 1.10 -8.90 11.25
C LYS A 12 2.18 -7.89 10.85
N ASN A 13 2.39 -6.85 11.65
CA ASN A 13 3.45 -5.85 11.40
C ASN A 13 4.86 -6.45 11.53
N VAL A 14 5.08 -7.32 12.51
CA VAL A 14 6.36 -7.99 12.72
C VAL A 14 6.63 -9.00 11.61
N GLU A 15 5.62 -9.79 11.22
CA GLU A 15 5.71 -10.75 10.13
C GLU A 15 5.98 -10.07 8.77
N GLY A 16 5.29 -8.95 8.50
CA GLY A 16 5.54 -8.13 7.31
C GLY A 16 6.96 -7.58 7.25
N LYS A 17 7.49 -7.06 8.38
CA LYS A 17 8.89 -6.61 8.46
C LYS A 17 9.90 -7.73 8.27
N ALA A 18 9.60 -8.93 8.80
CA ALA A 18 10.44 -10.09 8.60
C ALA A 18 10.43 -10.53 7.13
N GLN A 19 9.28 -10.51 6.46
CA GLN A 19 9.18 -10.77 5.01
C GLN A 19 9.89 -9.70 4.18
N GLU A 20 9.80 -8.42 4.52
CA GLU A 20 10.55 -7.36 3.84
C GLU A 20 12.05 -7.53 4.00
N ALA A 21 12.51 -7.83 5.22
CA ALA A 21 13.93 -8.06 5.50
C ALA A 21 14.42 -9.32 4.75
N ALA A 22 13.64 -10.40 4.77
CA ALA A 22 13.94 -11.61 4.02
C ALA A 22 13.94 -11.36 2.51
N GLY A 23 12.97 -10.61 1.98
CA GLY A 23 12.86 -10.27 0.56
C GLY A 23 14.01 -9.38 0.08
N LYS A 24 14.45 -8.41 0.89
CA LYS A 24 15.66 -7.62 0.63
C LYS A 24 16.93 -8.45 0.72
N ALA A 25 17.02 -9.36 1.70
CA ALA A 25 18.19 -10.21 1.91
C ALA A 25 18.31 -11.31 0.83
N THR A 26 17.20 -11.87 0.35
CA THR A 26 17.18 -12.85 -0.75
C THR A 26 17.19 -12.20 -2.14
N GLY A 27 17.12 -10.87 -2.24
CA GLY A 27 17.18 -10.16 -3.52
C GLY A 27 15.96 -10.42 -4.41
N ASN A 28 14.78 -10.63 -3.81
CA ASN A 28 13.53 -10.79 -4.55
C ASN A 28 13.04 -9.42 -5.07
N THR A 29 13.74 -8.91 -6.09
CA THR A 29 13.40 -7.72 -6.87
C THR A 29 11.96 -7.74 -7.37
N SER A 30 11.37 -8.93 -7.54
CA SER A 30 9.95 -9.12 -7.91
C SER A 30 8.96 -8.53 -6.92
N ASP A 31 9.17 -8.65 -5.60
CA ASP A 31 8.24 -8.11 -4.60
C ASP A 31 8.43 -6.60 -4.43
N GLU A 32 9.66 -6.09 -4.51
CA GLU A 32 9.92 -4.65 -4.53
C GLU A 32 9.30 -3.99 -5.79
N MET A 33 9.47 -4.62 -6.97
CA MET A 33 8.86 -4.14 -8.21
C MET A 33 7.33 -4.21 -8.18
N LYS A 34 6.75 -5.30 -7.65
CA LYS A 34 5.29 -5.39 -7.46
C LYS A 34 4.78 -4.33 -6.49
N GLY A 35 5.52 -4.04 -5.43
CA GLY A 35 5.20 -2.97 -4.47
C GLY A 35 5.20 -1.60 -5.13
N LYS A 36 6.29 -1.25 -5.83
CA LYS A 36 6.40 0.01 -6.58
C LYS A 36 5.35 0.13 -7.68
N ALA A 37 5.07 -0.96 -8.41
CA ALA A 37 4.03 -0.97 -9.45
C ALA A 37 2.64 -0.72 -8.86
N LYS A 38 2.30 -1.37 -7.73
CA LYS A 38 1.02 -1.13 -7.03
C LYS A 38 0.91 0.30 -6.50
N GLN A 39 2.00 0.88 -5.99
CA GLN A 39 2.03 2.28 -5.55
C GLN A 39 1.76 3.23 -6.73
N GLY A 40 2.44 3.03 -7.86
CA GLY A 40 2.21 3.83 -9.06
C GLY A 40 0.78 3.69 -9.62
N GLU A 41 0.20 2.49 -9.57
CA GLU A 41 -1.18 2.28 -9.99
C GLU A 41 -2.20 2.97 -9.06
N ALA A 42 -1.91 2.99 -7.76
CA ALA A 42 -2.73 3.69 -6.76
C ALA A 42 -2.66 5.21 -6.94
N GLU A 43 -1.47 5.78 -7.13
CA GLU A 43 -1.30 7.22 -7.41
C GLU A 43 -2.03 7.62 -8.71
N ALA A 44 -1.92 6.81 -9.76
CA ALA A 44 -2.62 7.06 -11.01
C ALA A 44 -4.15 7.04 -10.85
N LYS A 45 -4.67 6.12 -10.03
CA LYS A 45 -6.11 6.07 -9.71
C LYS A 45 -6.54 7.30 -8.91
N HIS A 46 -5.79 7.68 -7.88
CA HIS A 46 -6.07 8.88 -7.09
C HIS A 46 -6.07 10.14 -7.95
N ALA A 47 -5.04 10.36 -8.77
CA ALA A 47 -4.98 11.51 -9.67
C ALA A 47 -6.17 11.56 -10.63
N LYS A 48 -6.62 10.41 -11.13
CA LYS A 48 -7.79 10.32 -12.01
C LYS A 48 -9.10 10.62 -11.28
N GLU A 49 -9.18 10.27 -10.00
CA GLU A 49 -10.32 10.52 -9.14
C GLU A 49 -10.39 12.00 -8.73
N ASP A 50 -9.26 12.61 -8.36
CA ASP A 50 -9.13 14.05 -8.10
C ASP A 50 -9.57 14.90 -9.30
N VAL A 51 -9.13 14.55 -10.51
CA VAL A 51 -9.55 15.24 -11.74
C VAL A 51 -11.07 15.13 -11.96
N LYS A 52 -11.65 13.96 -11.70
CA LYS A 52 -13.10 13.77 -11.78
C LYS A 52 -13.84 14.61 -10.74
N ASP A 53 -13.34 14.67 -9.50
CA ASP A 53 -13.95 15.43 -8.42
C ASP A 53 -13.92 16.94 -8.71
N GLN A 54 -12.80 17.44 -9.23
CA GLN A 54 -12.68 18.83 -9.67
C GLN A 54 -13.61 19.17 -10.84
N ALA A 55 -13.70 18.30 -11.86
CA ALA A 55 -14.63 18.52 -12.97
C ALA A 55 -16.08 18.55 -12.49
N LYS A 56 -16.44 17.69 -11.53
CA LYS A 56 -17.77 17.67 -10.94
C LYS A 56 -18.09 18.95 -10.17
N LYS A 57 -17.13 19.48 -9.40
CA LYS A 57 -17.25 20.78 -8.71
C LYS A 57 -17.34 21.99 -9.63
N ALA A 58 -16.83 21.91 -10.85
CA ALA A 58 -16.88 23.01 -11.81
C ALA A 58 -18.18 23.04 -12.62
N ILE A 59 -18.94 21.93 -12.61
CA ILE A 59 -20.21 21.77 -13.34
C ILE A 59 -21.42 21.98 -12.40
N ASP A 60 -21.24 21.79 -11.09
CA ASP A 60 -22.21 22.16 -10.03
C ASP A 60 -22.20 23.67 -9.78
#